data_AF-A0A1F9RCL4-F1
#
_entry.id   AF-A0A1F9RCL4-F1
#
_cell.length_a   1.000
_cell.length_b   1.000
_cell.length_c   1.000
_cell.angle_alpha   90.00
_cell.angle_beta   90.00
_cell.angle_gamma   90.00
#
_symmetry.space_group_name_H-M   'P 1'
#
loop_
_entity.id
_entity.type
_entity.pdbx_description
1 polymer ?
#
loop_
_entity_poly.entity_id
_entity_poly.type
_entity_poly.pdbx_seq_one_letter_code
_entity_poly.pdbx_strand_id
1 'polypeptide(L)'
;MSKFSKSFSILAAALFFPASAFADRSIYGSDDRLDYFEAPAAMQRLADSVVSLWPSKQVKELNGNYMLATISFGDALNLCPGEKFREQPIGAFCSGTLVGEDIVLTAGHCITDEASCADTKFVFGYNIGQAGGSAPVTATKPSDVYGCKRIIKRDLDKQGSGLFGTGLAIISALLNKAGPDFAVIQLDRKVEGRKPLPLNRGGEVNNGDKVFVIGHPVGLPLKVTGGGTVRDNKPRAFFLTDLDTFGGNSGSAVFNASTGKIEGVLVRGGTDFVDTPQGCKVQAKVGQNEGRGEAVTKISKVSKYVPGLGVSKSEPTLLDMQVGEVGAPSEELARQIRF
;
A
#
# COMPACT_ATOMS: atom_id res chain seq x y z
N MET A 1 -19.09 -77.17 9.10
CA MET A 1 -19.96 -76.22 9.82
C MET A 1 -19.21 -74.88 9.88
N SER A 2 -19.87 -73.80 9.47
CA SER A 2 -19.30 -72.53 9.02
C SER A 2 -18.46 -71.77 10.05
N LYS A 3 -17.26 -71.30 9.65
CA LYS A 3 -16.55 -70.22 10.34
C LYS A 3 -16.92 -68.89 9.68
N PHE A 4 -17.68 -68.08 10.42
CA PHE A 4 -18.04 -66.70 10.08
C PHE A 4 -16.79 -65.82 10.08
N SER A 5 -16.47 -65.19 8.95
CA SER A 5 -15.58 -64.03 8.87
C SER A 5 -16.42 -62.78 9.11
N LYS A 6 -16.27 -62.14 10.28
CA LYS A 6 -16.80 -60.80 10.52
C LYS A 6 -15.84 -59.78 9.91
N SER A 7 -16.22 -59.21 8.77
CA SER A 7 -15.58 -57.99 8.25
C SER A 7 -16.03 -56.80 9.11
N PHE A 8 -15.09 -56.18 9.81
CA PHE A 8 -15.30 -54.90 10.49
C PHE A 8 -15.14 -53.80 9.43
N SER A 9 -16.27 -53.31 8.90
CA SER A 9 -16.28 -52.08 8.12
C SER A 9 -16.10 -50.90 9.06
N ILE A 10 -14.89 -50.35 9.12
CA ILE A 10 -14.63 -49.06 9.76
C ILE A 10 -15.23 -48.00 8.83
N LEU A 11 -16.44 -47.54 9.17
CA LEU A 11 -17.04 -46.38 8.55
C LEU A 11 -16.22 -45.16 9.00
N ALA A 12 -15.28 -44.72 8.19
CA ALA A 12 -14.60 -43.45 8.39
C ALA A 12 -15.65 -42.34 8.21
N ALA A 13 -16.18 -41.84 9.32
CA ALA A 13 -17.00 -40.64 9.31
C ALA A 13 -16.11 -39.49 8.81
N ALA A 14 -16.27 -39.12 7.54
CA ALA A 14 -15.72 -37.89 7.01
C ALA A 14 -16.40 -36.74 7.75
N LEU A 15 -15.77 -36.26 8.81
CA LEU A 15 -16.07 -34.98 9.43
C LEU A 15 -15.81 -33.92 8.36
N PHE A 16 -16.85 -33.58 7.60
CA PHE A 16 -16.92 -32.31 6.89
C PHE A 16 -16.91 -31.21 7.94
N PHE A 17 -15.71 -30.77 8.31
CA PHE A 17 -15.57 -29.43 8.87
C PHE A 17 -16.01 -28.48 7.76
N PRO A 18 -17.07 -27.68 7.94
CA PRO A 18 -17.24 -26.53 7.08
C PRO A 18 -15.95 -25.73 7.24
N ALA A 19 -15.20 -25.60 6.16
CA ALA A 19 -14.19 -24.56 6.08
C ALA A 19 -14.99 -23.25 6.18
N SER A 20 -15.15 -22.75 7.41
CA SER A 20 -15.38 -21.34 7.62
C SER A 20 -14.14 -20.67 7.04
N ALA A 21 -14.22 -20.37 5.74
CA ALA A 21 -13.25 -19.54 5.08
C ALA A 21 -13.34 -18.21 5.80
N PHE A 22 -12.41 -17.99 6.73
CA PHE A 22 -11.95 -16.65 7.07
C PHE A 22 -11.39 -16.08 5.77
N ALA A 23 -12.29 -15.65 4.89
CA ALA A 23 -11.92 -15.02 3.65
C ALA A 23 -11.26 -13.72 4.05
N ASP A 24 -9.96 -13.60 3.79
CA ASP A 24 -9.27 -12.32 3.89
C ASP A 24 -9.99 -11.35 2.95
N ARG A 25 -10.45 -10.22 3.48
CA ARG A 25 -11.10 -9.15 2.70
C ARG A 25 -10.45 -7.82 3.03
N SER A 26 -10.62 -6.89 2.11
CA SER A 26 -9.78 -5.71 2.04
C SER A 26 -10.38 -4.45 2.68
N ILE A 27 -11.60 -4.54 3.24
CA ILE A 27 -12.20 -3.51 4.11
C ILE A 27 -12.49 -4.14 5.48
N TYR A 28 -12.04 -3.49 6.54
CA TYR A 28 -12.25 -3.90 7.93
C TYR A 28 -13.23 -2.93 8.60
N GLY A 29 -14.41 -3.43 8.95
CA GLY A 29 -15.46 -2.60 9.55
C GLY A 29 -16.06 -1.60 8.56
N SER A 30 -15.98 -0.31 8.89
CA SER A 30 -16.51 0.77 8.07
C SER A 30 -15.46 1.29 7.11
N ASP A 31 -15.83 1.42 5.83
CA ASP A 31 -14.96 1.94 4.78
C ASP A 31 -14.58 3.41 5.03
N ASP A 32 -13.36 3.64 5.50
CA ASP A 32 -12.90 4.95 5.97
C ASP A 32 -12.02 5.71 4.96
N ARG A 33 -11.90 5.17 3.74
CA ARG A 33 -11.10 5.77 2.67
C ARG A 33 -11.63 7.16 2.30
N LEU A 34 -10.73 8.12 2.15
CA LEU A 34 -11.02 9.51 1.83
C LEU A 34 -10.40 9.90 0.50
N ASP A 35 -11.07 10.75 -0.28
CA ASP A 35 -10.40 11.52 -1.32
C ASP A 35 -9.39 12.50 -0.71
N TYR A 36 -8.39 12.92 -1.51
CA TYR A 36 -7.35 13.85 -1.07
C TYR A 36 -7.93 15.10 -0.38
N PHE A 37 -8.98 15.71 -0.96
CA PHE A 37 -9.57 16.94 -0.42
C PHE A 37 -10.29 16.76 0.91
N GLU A 38 -10.73 15.52 1.22
CA GLU A 38 -11.43 15.19 2.47
C GLU A 38 -10.44 14.90 3.61
N ALA A 39 -9.20 14.55 3.28
CA ALA A 39 -8.19 14.19 4.26
C ALA A 39 -7.73 15.40 5.10
N PRO A 40 -7.33 15.19 6.37
CA PRO A 40 -6.74 16.25 7.19
C PRO A 40 -5.52 16.91 6.52
N ALA A 41 -5.34 18.22 6.72
CA ALA A 41 -4.26 18.98 6.08
C ALA A 41 -2.85 18.40 6.33
N ALA A 42 -2.63 17.75 7.47
CA ALA A 42 -1.38 17.05 7.75
C ALA A 42 -1.15 15.85 6.83
N MET A 43 -2.19 15.07 6.54
CA MET A 43 -2.14 13.93 5.62
C MET A 43 -2.06 14.40 4.16
N GLN A 44 -2.73 15.50 3.79
CA GLN A 44 -2.59 16.11 2.46
C GLN A 44 -1.13 16.46 2.13
N ARG A 45 -0.40 17.08 3.08
CA ARG A 45 1.02 17.40 2.90
C ARG A 45 1.92 16.17 2.68
N LEU A 46 1.56 15.03 3.28
CA LEU A 46 2.25 13.76 3.05
C LEU A 46 1.86 13.18 1.68
N ALA A 47 0.57 13.24 1.35
CA ALA A 47 0.00 12.79 0.08
C ALA A 47 0.62 13.49 -1.14
N ASP A 48 1.04 14.74 -1.01
CA ASP A 48 1.78 15.46 -2.06
C ASP A 48 3.05 14.73 -2.52
N SER A 49 3.61 13.84 -1.71
CA SER A 49 4.83 13.10 -2.02
C SER A 49 4.58 11.61 -2.27
N VAL A 50 3.30 11.22 -2.41
CA VAL A 50 2.87 9.90 -2.86
C VAL A 50 2.67 9.93 -4.37
N VAL A 51 3.08 8.85 -5.03
CA VAL A 51 3.16 8.76 -6.49
C VAL A 51 2.40 7.55 -7.01
N SER A 52 1.74 7.74 -8.15
CA SER A 52 1.09 6.66 -8.89
C SER A 52 2.02 6.08 -9.95
N LEU A 53 2.01 4.77 -10.14
CA LEU A 53 2.84 4.07 -11.12
C LEU A 53 1.97 3.63 -12.32
N TRP A 54 2.47 3.92 -13.52
CA TRP A 54 1.76 3.71 -14.78
C TRP A 54 2.65 3.01 -15.80
N PRO A 55 2.12 2.10 -16.64
CA PRO A 55 2.83 1.64 -17.82
C PRO A 55 3.01 2.81 -18.79
N SER A 56 4.16 2.89 -19.45
CA SER A 56 4.52 4.04 -20.30
C SER A 56 3.48 4.31 -21.40
N LYS A 57 2.90 3.24 -21.96
CA LYS A 57 1.84 3.31 -22.98
C LYS A 57 0.55 4.02 -22.54
N GLN A 58 0.31 4.13 -21.22
CA GLN A 58 -0.85 4.82 -20.65
C GLN A 58 -0.58 6.29 -20.33
N VAL A 59 0.65 6.78 -20.48
CA VAL A 59 1.01 8.18 -20.23
C VAL A 59 1.46 8.80 -21.55
N LYS A 60 0.54 9.51 -22.20
CA LYS A 60 0.73 10.05 -23.55
C LYS A 60 0.88 11.55 -23.52
N GLU A 61 1.83 12.09 -24.26
CA GLU A 61 1.94 13.54 -24.41
C GLU A 61 0.75 14.07 -25.24
N LEU A 62 0.16 15.18 -24.78
CA LEU A 62 -0.97 15.87 -25.40
C LEU A 62 -0.85 17.37 -25.11
N ASN A 63 -0.64 18.17 -26.16
CA ASN A 63 -0.61 19.65 -26.09
C ASN A 63 0.37 20.20 -25.03
N GLY A 64 1.57 19.62 -24.91
CA GLY A 64 2.59 20.03 -23.93
C GLY A 64 2.33 19.57 -22.49
N ASN A 65 1.24 18.83 -22.26
CA ASN A 65 0.95 18.11 -21.03
C ASN A 65 0.95 16.60 -21.28
N TYR A 66 0.64 15.82 -20.25
CA TYR A 66 0.37 14.40 -20.35
C TYR A 66 -1.12 14.11 -20.15
N MET A 67 -1.60 13.12 -20.91
CA MET A 67 -2.87 12.44 -20.74
C MET A 67 -2.62 11.04 -20.16
N LEU A 68 -3.36 10.72 -19.11
CA LEU A 68 -3.39 9.42 -18.46
C LEU A 68 -4.56 8.61 -19.03
N ALA A 69 -4.28 7.45 -19.60
CA ALA A 69 -5.31 6.55 -20.12
C ALA A 69 -6.02 5.85 -18.96
N THR A 70 -7.26 6.26 -18.68
CA THR A 70 -8.08 5.72 -17.60
C THR A 70 -9.38 5.11 -18.09
N ILE A 71 -9.98 4.25 -17.27
CA ILE A 71 -11.34 3.70 -17.44
C ILE A 71 -12.17 3.99 -16.19
N SER A 72 -13.50 4.04 -16.31
CA SER A 72 -14.41 4.12 -15.16
C SER A 72 -14.19 2.93 -14.22
N PHE A 73 -14.03 3.18 -12.91
CA PHE A 73 -13.88 2.13 -11.91
C PHE A 73 -15.07 1.17 -11.90
N GLY A 74 -16.28 1.75 -11.90
CA GLY A 74 -17.52 1.01 -11.91
C GLY A 74 -17.67 0.11 -13.12
N ASP A 75 -17.27 0.58 -14.30
CA ASP A 75 -17.40 -0.19 -15.52
C ASP A 75 -16.32 -1.26 -15.62
N ALA A 76 -15.09 -0.94 -15.23
CA ALA A 76 -13.94 -1.86 -15.28
C ALA A 76 -14.15 -3.11 -14.42
N LEU A 77 -14.81 -2.97 -13.27
CA LEU A 77 -15.08 -4.08 -12.35
C LEU A 77 -16.55 -4.53 -12.32
N ASN A 78 -17.42 -3.93 -13.14
CA ASN A 78 -18.86 -4.15 -13.10
C ASN A 78 -19.42 -3.99 -11.67
N LEU A 79 -19.13 -2.86 -11.04
CA LEU A 79 -19.54 -2.58 -9.66
C LEU A 79 -21.03 -2.26 -9.57
N CYS A 80 -21.65 -2.74 -8.50
CA CYS A 80 -23.04 -2.43 -8.19
C CYS A 80 -23.24 -0.92 -8.00
N PRO A 81 -24.42 -0.38 -8.37
CA PRO A 81 -24.74 1.02 -8.12
C PRO A 81 -24.57 1.38 -6.63
N GLY A 82 -23.98 2.54 -6.36
CA GLY A 82 -23.75 3.04 -5.00
C GLY A 82 -22.45 2.58 -4.33
N GLU A 83 -21.65 1.73 -4.99
CA GLU A 83 -20.31 1.41 -4.47
C GLU A 83 -19.43 2.67 -4.36
N LYS A 84 -18.71 2.80 -3.25
CA LYS A 84 -17.88 3.97 -2.97
C LYS A 84 -16.81 4.13 -4.06
N PHE A 85 -16.64 5.36 -4.54
CA PHE A 85 -15.74 5.76 -5.64
C PHE A 85 -16.06 5.19 -7.03
N ARG A 86 -17.19 4.49 -7.21
CA ARG A 86 -17.57 3.84 -8.47
C ARG A 86 -17.40 4.73 -9.71
N GLU A 87 -17.70 6.02 -9.58
CA GLU A 87 -17.69 6.95 -10.72
C GLU A 87 -16.34 7.61 -11.00
N GLN A 88 -15.31 7.24 -10.24
CA GLN A 88 -13.97 7.76 -10.43
C GLN A 88 -13.19 6.96 -11.49
N PRO A 89 -12.23 7.59 -12.19
CA PRO A 89 -11.36 6.88 -13.12
C PRO A 89 -10.38 5.96 -12.37
N ILE A 90 -9.95 4.88 -13.01
CA ILE A 90 -8.81 4.07 -12.60
C ILE A 90 -7.79 3.97 -13.74
N GLY A 91 -6.52 3.83 -13.40
CA GLY A 91 -5.49 3.48 -14.39
C GLY A 91 -4.10 3.19 -13.86
N ALA A 92 -3.72 3.69 -12.68
CA ALA A 92 -2.44 3.32 -12.08
C ALA A 92 -2.42 1.83 -11.69
N PHE A 93 -1.26 1.17 -11.80
CA PHE A 93 -1.15 -0.25 -11.42
C PHE A 93 -0.59 -0.45 -10.00
N CYS A 94 0.13 0.54 -9.49
CA CYS A 94 0.75 0.54 -8.17
C CYS A 94 0.90 1.95 -7.61
N SER A 95 1.33 2.00 -6.35
CA SER A 95 1.65 3.22 -5.60
C SER A 95 3.14 3.28 -5.25
N GLY A 96 3.60 4.44 -4.85
CA GLY A 96 4.95 4.65 -4.33
C GLY A 96 5.04 5.92 -3.49
N THR A 97 6.20 6.19 -2.92
CA THR A 97 6.41 7.38 -2.09
C THR A 97 7.80 7.94 -2.27
N LEU A 98 7.91 9.26 -2.42
CA LEU A 98 9.18 9.97 -2.50
C LEU A 98 9.89 9.97 -1.13
N VAL A 99 11.08 9.38 -1.05
CA VAL A 99 11.86 9.20 0.19
C VAL A 99 13.30 9.75 0.07
N GLY A 100 13.64 10.32 -1.08
CA GLY A 100 14.82 11.16 -1.34
C GLY A 100 14.52 12.11 -2.50
N GLU A 101 15.45 12.99 -2.87
CA GLU A 101 15.19 14.02 -3.91
C GLU A 101 14.78 13.42 -5.27
N ASP A 102 15.27 12.24 -5.59
CA ASP A 102 14.97 11.47 -6.80
C ASP A 102 14.74 9.99 -6.48
N ILE A 103 14.33 9.67 -5.24
CA ILE A 103 14.23 8.29 -4.77
C ILE A 103 12.79 7.97 -4.39
N VAL A 104 12.20 6.97 -5.05
CA VAL A 104 10.87 6.44 -4.75
C VAL A 104 10.97 5.07 -4.10
N LEU A 105 10.20 4.89 -3.03
CA LEU A 105 9.95 3.61 -2.39
C LEU A 105 8.62 3.03 -2.91
N THR A 106 8.62 1.75 -3.30
CA THR A 106 7.43 1.01 -3.74
C THR A 106 7.57 -0.48 -3.39
N ALA A 107 6.61 -1.32 -3.79
CA ALA A 107 6.68 -2.77 -3.61
C ALA A 107 7.59 -3.40 -4.68
N GLY A 108 8.31 -4.46 -4.31
CA GLY A 108 9.21 -5.19 -5.19
C GLY A 108 8.50 -5.99 -6.29
N HIS A 109 7.22 -6.30 -6.12
CA HIS A 109 6.39 -6.88 -7.17
C HIS A 109 5.81 -5.84 -8.14
N CYS A 110 5.82 -4.55 -7.82
CA CYS A 110 5.40 -3.49 -8.74
C CYS A 110 6.47 -3.25 -9.83
N ILE A 111 7.75 -3.40 -9.49
CA ILE A 111 8.88 -3.22 -10.41
C ILE A 111 9.79 -4.44 -10.28
N THR A 112 9.59 -5.47 -11.12
CA THR A 112 10.23 -6.79 -10.99
C THR A 112 11.65 -6.86 -11.54
N ASP A 113 11.99 -6.00 -12.49
CA ASP A 113 13.25 -6.02 -13.25
C ASP A 113 13.47 -4.70 -14.00
N GLU A 114 14.64 -4.57 -14.65
CA GLU A 114 15.00 -3.37 -15.42
C GLU A 114 14.03 -3.07 -16.57
N ALA A 115 13.37 -4.07 -17.16
CA ALA A 115 12.40 -3.85 -18.22
C ALA A 115 11.12 -3.21 -17.66
N SER A 116 10.60 -3.73 -16.54
CA SER A 116 9.48 -3.11 -15.83
C SER A 116 9.80 -1.70 -15.33
N CYS A 117 11.05 -1.47 -14.86
CA CYS A 117 11.53 -0.14 -14.50
C CYS A 117 11.49 0.80 -15.71
N ALA A 118 12.11 0.41 -16.83
CA ALA A 118 12.13 1.22 -18.05
C ALA A 118 10.72 1.54 -18.60
N ASP A 119 9.77 0.61 -18.45
CA ASP A 119 8.37 0.82 -18.88
C ASP A 119 7.53 1.63 -17.87
N THR A 120 8.01 1.90 -16.65
CA THR A 120 7.21 2.59 -15.64
C THR A 120 7.35 4.12 -15.70
N LYS A 121 6.21 4.80 -15.63
CA LYS A 121 6.09 6.23 -15.35
C LYS A 121 5.59 6.47 -13.92
N PHE A 122 6.23 7.40 -13.24
CA PHE A 122 5.90 7.84 -11.89
C PHE A 122 5.19 9.18 -11.99
N VAL A 123 3.90 9.21 -11.65
CA VAL A 123 3.02 10.36 -11.84
C VAL A 123 2.54 10.88 -10.49
N PHE A 124 2.98 12.08 -10.11
CA PHE A 124 2.52 12.78 -8.93
C PHE A 124 1.22 13.56 -9.23
N GLY A 125 0.47 13.92 -8.18
CA GLY A 125 -0.70 14.79 -8.31
C GLY A 125 -1.94 14.14 -8.94
N TYR A 126 -1.94 12.82 -9.18
CA TYR A 126 -3.14 12.09 -9.58
C TYR A 126 -4.10 11.93 -8.38
N ASN A 127 -4.88 12.97 -8.09
CA ASN A 127 -5.79 13.06 -6.96
C ASN A 127 -7.06 13.87 -7.31
N ILE A 128 -8.03 13.92 -6.41
CA ILE A 128 -9.18 14.83 -6.49
C ILE A 128 -8.98 15.94 -5.44
N GLY A 129 -8.64 17.14 -5.91
CA GLY A 129 -8.22 18.25 -5.07
C GLY A 129 -9.34 19.04 -4.37
N GLN A 130 -10.60 18.84 -4.76
CA GLN A 130 -11.74 19.55 -4.19
C GLN A 130 -13.05 18.76 -4.37
N ALA A 131 -14.04 19.07 -3.52
CA ALA A 131 -15.38 18.49 -3.62
C ALA A 131 -16.01 18.76 -5.00
N GLY A 132 -16.58 17.73 -5.63
CA GLY A 132 -17.13 17.80 -6.98
C GLY A 132 -16.09 17.97 -8.09
N GLY A 133 -14.79 17.93 -7.77
CA GLY A 133 -13.70 17.96 -8.74
C GLY A 133 -13.51 16.62 -9.46
N SER A 134 -12.50 16.57 -10.31
CA SER A 134 -12.10 15.36 -11.04
C SER A 134 -10.59 15.23 -11.03
N ALA A 135 -10.09 14.01 -11.20
CA ALA A 135 -8.67 13.76 -11.28
C ALA A 135 -8.07 14.34 -12.58
N PRO A 136 -6.84 14.88 -12.53
CA PRO A 136 -6.21 15.49 -13.70
C PRO A 136 -5.71 14.41 -14.67
N VAL A 137 -6.61 13.91 -15.54
CA VAL A 137 -6.32 12.86 -16.53
C VAL A 137 -5.90 13.37 -17.90
N THR A 138 -6.17 14.63 -18.25
CA THR A 138 -5.81 15.25 -19.55
C THR A 138 -4.90 16.47 -19.43
N ALA A 139 -4.56 16.85 -18.19
CA ALA A 139 -3.79 18.06 -17.88
C ALA A 139 -2.67 17.77 -16.86
N THR A 140 -2.14 16.55 -16.87
CA THR A 140 -1.01 16.18 -16.01
C THR A 140 0.24 16.94 -16.49
N LYS A 141 0.88 17.71 -15.62
CA LYS A 141 2.01 18.56 -16.00
C LYS A 141 3.27 17.71 -16.23
N PRO A 142 4.15 18.09 -17.16
CA PRO A 142 5.44 17.41 -17.32
C PRO A 142 6.31 17.40 -16.05
N SER A 143 6.18 18.41 -15.19
CA SER A 143 6.83 18.48 -13.87
C SER A 143 6.34 17.41 -12.88
N ASP A 144 5.23 16.73 -13.16
CA ASP A 144 4.66 15.68 -12.32
C ASP A 144 4.91 14.26 -12.88
N VAL A 145 5.54 14.12 -14.07
CA VAL A 145 5.75 12.83 -14.74
C VAL A 145 7.24 12.48 -14.85
N TYR A 146 7.66 11.41 -14.20
CA TYR A 146 9.05 10.98 -14.13
C TYR A 146 9.22 9.57 -14.71
N GLY A 147 10.40 9.29 -15.28
CA GLY A 147 10.81 7.95 -15.68
C GLY A 147 11.66 7.25 -14.62
N CYS A 148 11.79 5.93 -14.74
CA CYS A 148 12.75 5.15 -13.96
C CYS A 148 14.16 5.31 -14.53
N LYS A 149 15.14 5.69 -13.70
CA LYS A 149 16.55 5.69 -14.09
C LYS A 149 17.21 4.34 -13.86
N ARG A 150 16.95 3.73 -12.70
CA ARG A 150 17.46 2.41 -12.30
C ARG A 150 16.80 1.93 -11.01
N ILE A 151 16.87 0.63 -10.79
CA ILE A 151 16.56 0.02 -9.50
C ILE A 151 17.79 0.18 -8.57
N ILE A 152 17.65 0.89 -7.44
CA ILE A 152 18.71 0.98 -6.41
C ILE A 152 18.81 -0.35 -5.66
N LYS A 153 17.67 -0.87 -5.23
CA LYS A 153 17.55 -2.16 -4.56
C LYS A 153 16.15 -2.70 -4.78
N ARG A 154 16.07 -4.01 -5.00
CA ARG A 154 14.82 -4.75 -4.94
C ARG A 154 14.99 -5.98 -4.06
N ASP A 155 13.93 -6.29 -3.33
CA ASP A 155 13.77 -7.55 -2.63
C ASP A 155 12.34 -8.03 -2.85
N LEU A 156 12.22 -9.27 -3.30
CA LEU A 156 10.97 -9.98 -3.52
C LEU A 156 11.35 -11.44 -3.41
N ASP A 157 10.84 -12.11 -2.39
CA ASP A 157 11.03 -13.55 -2.25
C ASP A 157 10.67 -14.24 -3.56
N LYS A 158 11.57 -15.09 -4.05
CA LYS A 158 11.32 -15.93 -5.22
C LYS A 158 10.16 -16.85 -4.87
N GLN A 159 8.97 -16.49 -5.31
CA GLN A 159 7.86 -17.43 -5.48
C GLN A 159 8.43 -18.58 -6.31
N GLY A 160 8.58 -19.77 -5.72
CA GLY A 160 9.19 -20.89 -6.42
C GLY A 160 8.41 -21.14 -7.71
N SER A 161 9.09 -21.13 -8.85
CA SER A 161 8.47 -21.49 -10.13
C SER A 161 8.21 -23.00 -10.19
N GLY A 162 6.98 -23.41 -10.50
CA GLY A 162 6.56 -24.80 -10.65
C GLY A 162 5.57 -25.28 -9.57
N LEU A 163 4.94 -26.44 -9.78
CA LEU A 163 3.89 -27.00 -8.91
C LEU A 163 4.34 -27.16 -7.43
N PHE A 164 5.64 -27.41 -7.22
CA PHE A 164 6.27 -27.48 -5.89
C PHE A 164 6.50 -26.10 -5.25
N GLY A 165 6.76 -25.07 -6.06
CA GLY A 165 7.00 -23.71 -5.61
C GLY A 165 5.71 -22.95 -5.26
N THR A 166 4.60 -23.23 -5.96
CA THR A 166 3.27 -22.74 -5.59
C THR A 166 2.82 -23.34 -4.25
N GLY A 167 3.10 -24.63 -4.00
CA GLY A 167 2.84 -25.27 -2.71
C GLY A 167 3.63 -24.65 -1.55
N LEU A 168 4.92 -24.35 -1.77
CA LEU A 168 5.78 -23.70 -0.78
C LEU A 168 5.42 -22.22 -0.53
N ALA A 169 4.94 -21.51 -1.57
CA ALA A 169 4.45 -20.15 -1.46
C ALA A 169 3.16 -20.07 -0.65
N ILE A 170 2.23 -20.99 -0.90
CA ILE A 170 1.00 -21.12 -0.12
C ILE A 170 1.34 -21.48 1.33
N ILE A 171 2.24 -22.44 1.57
CA ILE A 171 2.68 -22.79 2.93
C ILE A 171 3.43 -21.62 3.60
N SER A 172 4.29 -20.89 2.89
CA SER A 172 5.02 -19.74 3.45
C SER A 172 4.11 -18.55 3.76
N ALA A 173 3.07 -18.33 2.96
CA ALA A 173 2.01 -17.36 3.22
C ALA A 173 1.16 -17.80 4.43
N LEU A 174 0.78 -19.08 4.51
CA LEU A 174 0.02 -19.65 5.63
C LEU A 174 0.82 -19.68 6.95
N LEU A 175 2.15 -19.75 6.89
CA LEU A 175 3.03 -19.78 8.07
C LEU A 175 3.60 -18.41 8.46
N ASN A 176 3.16 -17.30 7.84
CA ASN A 176 3.72 -15.96 8.06
C ASN A 176 5.25 -15.86 7.86
N LYS A 177 5.81 -16.71 7.00
CA LYS A 177 7.27 -16.79 6.72
C LYS A 177 7.69 -16.04 5.46
N ALA A 178 6.76 -15.40 4.77
CA ALA A 178 7.06 -14.65 3.56
C ALA A 178 8.07 -13.51 3.83
N GLY A 179 9.10 -13.43 3.01
CA GLY A 179 10.15 -12.43 3.08
C GLY A 179 9.68 -11.04 2.64
N PRO A 180 10.62 -10.08 2.66
CA PRO A 180 10.34 -8.70 2.32
C PRO A 180 9.95 -8.56 0.85
N ASP A 181 9.15 -7.53 0.60
CA ASP A 181 8.72 -7.14 -0.74
C ASP A 181 8.85 -5.61 -0.81
N PHE A 182 9.88 -5.13 -1.51
CA PHE A 182 10.11 -3.70 -1.72
C PHE A 182 11.02 -3.44 -2.92
N ALA A 183 10.90 -2.23 -3.48
CA ALA A 183 11.86 -1.67 -4.41
C ALA A 183 12.16 -0.22 -4.02
N VAL A 184 13.45 0.14 -4.10
CA VAL A 184 13.96 1.50 -4.02
C VAL A 184 14.40 1.88 -5.42
N ILE A 185 13.76 2.90 -5.98
CA ILE A 185 13.92 3.30 -7.37
C ILE A 185 14.55 4.69 -7.42
N GLN A 186 15.54 4.88 -8.30
CA GLN A 186 16.00 6.21 -8.66
C GLN A 186 15.20 6.70 -9.88
N LEU A 187 14.65 7.90 -9.79
CA LEU A 187 13.98 8.59 -10.89
C LEU A 187 14.99 9.20 -11.88
N ASP A 188 14.54 9.52 -13.08
CA ASP A 188 15.34 10.14 -14.15
C ASP A 188 15.85 11.55 -13.81
N ARG A 189 15.19 12.23 -12.87
CA ARG A 189 15.58 13.54 -12.34
C ARG A 189 15.03 13.76 -10.93
N LYS A 190 15.50 14.83 -10.27
CA LYS A 190 14.99 15.28 -8.97
C LYS A 190 13.54 15.74 -9.09
N VAL A 191 12.76 15.45 -8.06
CA VAL A 191 11.37 15.88 -7.96
C VAL A 191 11.31 17.32 -7.44
N GLU A 192 10.61 18.17 -8.17
CA GLU A 192 10.42 19.58 -7.82
C GLU A 192 9.12 19.80 -7.05
N GLY A 193 9.11 20.81 -6.16
CA GLY A 193 7.90 21.23 -5.44
C GLY A 193 7.36 20.24 -4.41
N ARG A 194 8.06 19.12 -4.15
CA ARG A 194 7.64 18.04 -3.23
C ARG A 194 8.75 17.72 -2.24
N LYS A 195 8.37 17.39 -1.01
CA LYS A 195 9.33 17.11 0.08
C LYS A 195 9.43 15.60 0.29
N PRO A 196 10.62 14.99 0.14
CA PRO A 196 10.81 13.59 0.50
C PRO A 196 10.34 13.29 1.92
N LEU A 197 9.69 12.15 2.12
CA LEU A 197 9.05 11.79 3.39
C LEU A 197 10.00 10.99 4.30
N PRO A 198 9.97 11.26 5.62
CA PRO A 198 10.90 10.64 6.56
C PRO A 198 10.54 9.18 6.84
N LEU A 199 11.57 8.34 6.89
CA LEU A 199 11.47 6.96 7.35
C LEU A 199 11.59 6.88 8.87
N ASN A 200 10.88 5.96 9.52
CA ASN A 200 11.14 5.64 10.93
C ASN A 200 12.43 4.81 11.06
N ARG A 201 13.58 5.49 11.12
CA ARG A 201 14.90 4.84 11.22
C ARG A 201 15.27 4.41 12.65
N GLY A 202 14.67 5.06 13.65
CA GLY A 202 15.07 4.94 15.05
C GLY A 202 14.13 4.11 15.91
N GLY A 203 13.04 3.58 15.35
CA GLY A 203 12.03 2.83 16.08
C GLY A 203 11.59 1.57 15.36
N GLU A 204 11.13 0.60 16.14
CA GLU A 204 10.33 -0.51 15.65
C GLU A 204 8.85 -0.18 15.87
N VAL A 205 8.02 -0.50 14.88
CA VAL A 205 6.56 -0.46 15.02
C VAL A 205 6.11 -1.53 16.02
N ASN A 206 5.09 -1.26 16.84
CA ASN A 206 4.56 -2.17 17.84
C ASN A 206 3.11 -2.59 17.54
N ASN A 207 2.70 -3.73 18.09
CA ASN A 207 1.28 -4.09 18.08
C ASN A 207 0.47 -3.02 18.81
N GLY A 208 -0.65 -2.60 18.23
CA GLY A 208 -1.49 -1.54 18.76
C GLY A 208 -1.13 -0.13 18.26
N ASP A 209 0.03 0.06 17.61
CA ASP A 209 0.37 1.35 17.02
C ASP A 209 -0.67 1.73 15.96
N LYS A 210 -1.09 3.00 16.02
CA LYS A 210 -2.03 3.57 15.05
C LYS A 210 -1.30 3.94 13.77
N VAL A 211 -1.87 3.54 12.65
CA VAL A 211 -1.29 3.73 11.32
C VAL A 211 -2.33 4.23 10.34
N PHE A 212 -1.85 4.86 9.27
CA PHE A 212 -2.66 5.24 8.11
C PHE A 212 -1.85 4.95 6.84
N VAL A 213 -2.52 4.84 5.70
CA VAL A 213 -1.88 4.59 4.40
C VAL A 213 -2.39 5.60 3.39
N ILE A 214 -1.48 5.99 2.49
CA ILE A 214 -1.78 6.89 1.39
C ILE A 214 -1.34 6.22 0.09
N GLY A 215 -2.25 6.10 -0.87
CA GLY A 215 -2.03 5.30 -2.06
C GLY A 215 -3.07 5.45 -3.15
N HIS A 216 -2.95 4.58 -4.16
CA HIS A 216 -3.79 4.50 -5.34
C HIS A 216 -4.49 3.13 -5.40
N PRO A 217 -5.44 2.83 -4.47
CA PRO A 217 -6.21 1.58 -4.50
C PRO A 217 -6.82 1.37 -5.89
N VAL A 218 -6.66 0.18 -6.44
CA VAL A 218 -7.18 -0.27 -7.74
C VAL A 218 -6.91 0.70 -8.90
N GLY A 219 -5.90 1.54 -8.76
CA GLY A 219 -5.55 2.57 -9.73
C GLY A 219 -6.36 3.86 -9.65
N LEU A 220 -7.16 4.06 -8.59
CA LEU A 220 -7.92 5.28 -8.33
C LEU A 220 -7.00 6.49 -8.13
N PRO A 221 -7.54 7.73 -8.26
CA PRO A 221 -6.88 8.91 -7.74
C PRO A 221 -6.56 8.70 -6.26
N LEU A 222 -5.53 9.37 -5.76
CA LEU A 222 -5.01 9.18 -4.41
C LEU A 222 -6.13 9.11 -3.36
N LYS A 223 -6.03 8.09 -2.50
CA LYS A 223 -6.86 7.89 -1.33
C LYS A 223 -6.02 7.90 -0.07
N VAL A 224 -6.62 8.41 0.99
CA VAL A 224 -6.09 8.35 2.35
C VAL A 224 -6.97 7.43 3.16
N THR A 225 -6.39 6.40 3.76
CA THR A 225 -7.10 5.45 4.62
C THR A 225 -6.56 5.61 6.04
N GLY A 226 -7.45 5.94 6.98
CA GLY A 226 -7.12 6.18 8.37
C GLY A 226 -7.37 4.93 9.22
N GLY A 227 -7.63 5.15 10.52
CA GLY A 227 -8.27 4.16 11.41
C GLY A 227 -7.45 2.92 11.79
N GLY A 228 -6.40 2.60 11.04
CA GLY A 228 -5.66 1.35 11.13
C GLY A 228 -4.86 1.19 12.41
N THR A 229 -4.64 -0.06 12.75
CA THR A 229 -3.90 -0.54 13.90
C THR A 229 -3.03 -1.72 13.49
N VAL A 230 -1.79 -1.72 13.97
CA VAL A 230 -0.88 -2.86 13.79
C VAL A 230 -1.39 -4.02 14.63
N ARG A 231 -1.84 -5.09 13.96
CA ARG A 231 -2.39 -6.31 14.58
C ARG A 231 -1.30 -7.28 15.01
N ASP A 232 -0.32 -7.50 14.14
CA ASP A 232 0.77 -8.45 14.41
C ASP A 232 2.09 -8.02 13.78
N ASN A 233 3.08 -7.77 14.63
CA ASN A 233 4.44 -7.41 14.29
C ASN A 233 5.45 -8.55 14.56
N LYS A 234 4.99 -9.75 14.94
CA LYS A 234 5.87 -10.92 15.15
C LYS A 234 6.66 -11.34 13.90
N PRO A 235 6.12 -11.25 12.66
CA PRO A 235 6.89 -11.66 11.48
C PRO A 235 8.15 -10.81 11.31
N ARG A 236 9.23 -11.43 10.84
CA ARG A 236 10.55 -10.76 10.74
C ARG A 236 10.60 -9.69 9.66
N ALA A 237 9.88 -9.89 8.55
CA ALA A 237 9.97 -9.06 7.35
C ALA A 237 8.84 -8.04 7.21
N PHE A 238 7.67 -8.33 7.78
CA PHE A 238 6.46 -7.52 7.63
C PHE A 238 5.70 -7.44 8.95
N PHE A 239 4.76 -6.52 9.04
CA PHE A 239 3.70 -6.52 10.06
C PHE A 239 2.34 -6.56 9.39
N LEU A 240 1.32 -6.94 10.13
CA LEU A 240 -0.08 -6.98 9.70
C LEU A 240 -0.85 -5.81 10.31
N THR A 241 -1.73 -5.21 9.52
CA THR A 241 -2.60 -4.08 9.90
C THR A 241 -4.01 -4.28 9.37
N ASP A 242 -4.97 -3.51 9.87
CA ASP A 242 -6.38 -3.51 9.41
C ASP A 242 -6.75 -2.26 8.61
N LEU A 243 -5.83 -1.80 7.77
CA LEU A 243 -6.11 -0.69 6.87
C LEU A 243 -7.01 -1.16 5.73
N ASP A 244 -7.97 -0.32 5.33
CA ASP A 244 -8.79 -0.55 4.14
C ASP A 244 -7.96 -0.33 2.86
N THR A 245 -7.35 -1.40 2.36
CA THR A 245 -6.47 -1.34 1.20
C THR A 245 -6.78 -2.38 0.16
N PHE A 246 -6.88 -1.98 -1.10
CA PHE A 246 -7.03 -2.90 -2.23
C PHE A 246 -5.73 -3.14 -2.98
N GLY A 247 -5.72 -4.15 -3.86
CA GLY A 247 -4.72 -4.25 -4.92
C GLY A 247 -4.55 -2.89 -5.63
N GLY A 248 -3.33 -2.50 -5.98
CA GLY A 248 -2.99 -1.13 -6.42
C GLY A 248 -2.48 -0.21 -5.30
N ASN A 249 -2.87 -0.44 -4.03
CA ASN A 249 -2.12 0.14 -2.90
C ASN A 249 -0.75 -0.50 -2.72
N SER A 250 -0.44 -1.57 -3.45
CA SER A 250 0.91 -2.11 -3.50
C SER A 250 1.93 -1.01 -3.73
N GLY A 251 2.87 -0.87 -2.79
CA GLY A 251 3.89 0.16 -2.79
C GLY A 251 3.56 1.45 -2.03
N SER A 252 2.33 1.60 -1.53
CA SER A 252 1.94 2.70 -0.66
C SER A 252 2.76 2.71 0.63
N ALA A 253 3.15 3.90 1.08
CA ALA A 253 3.74 4.06 2.40
C ALA A 253 2.65 3.93 3.48
N VAL A 254 2.98 3.16 4.52
CA VAL A 254 2.20 3.10 5.76
C VAL A 254 2.89 3.97 6.79
N PHE A 255 2.16 4.92 7.35
CA PHE A 255 2.65 5.96 8.24
C PHE A 255 2.19 5.69 9.67
N ASN A 256 3.06 5.97 10.64
CA ASN A 256 2.66 6.04 12.04
C ASN A 256 1.83 7.30 12.28
N ALA A 257 0.63 7.14 12.84
CA ALA A 257 -0.34 8.22 13.03
C ALA A 257 0.15 9.31 14.00
N SER A 258 1.02 8.97 14.95
CA SER A 258 1.55 9.92 15.94
C SER A 258 2.77 10.70 15.43
N THR A 259 3.60 10.09 14.58
CA THR A 259 4.87 10.70 14.15
C THR A 259 4.88 11.18 12.70
N GLY A 260 3.96 10.69 11.87
CA GLY A 260 3.94 10.94 10.42
C GLY A 260 5.12 10.32 9.66
N LYS A 261 5.92 9.46 10.29
CA LYS A 261 7.03 8.75 9.65
C LYS A 261 6.55 7.45 9.01
N ILE A 262 7.26 7.02 7.97
CA ILE A 262 6.97 5.76 7.26
C ILE A 262 7.46 4.57 8.10
N GLU A 263 6.54 3.67 8.44
CA GLU A 263 6.81 2.40 9.16
C GLU A 263 7.00 1.22 8.21
N GLY A 264 6.54 1.35 6.96
CA GLY A 264 6.75 0.32 5.96
C GLY A 264 6.04 0.58 4.64
N VAL A 265 6.05 -0.45 3.80
CA VAL A 265 5.47 -0.45 2.45
C VAL A 265 4.40 -1.52 2.37
N LEU A 266 3.18 -1.15 2.00
CA LEU A 266 2.08 -2.10 1.83
C LEU A 266 2.33 -2.99 0.62
N VAL A 267 2.22 -4.31 0.79
CA VAL A 267 2.64 -5.28 -0.23
C VAL A 267 1.69 -6.45 -0.48
N ARG A 268 0.80 -6.76 0.45
CA ARG A 268 -0.15 -7.88 0.29
C ARG A 268 -1.45 -7.58 1.01
N GLY A 269 -2.55 -8.06 0.45
CA GLY A 269 -3.87 -7.83 1.00
C GLY A 269 -4.85 -8.97 0.80
N GLY A 270 -6.09 -8.73 1.19
CA GLY A 270 -7.19 -9.67 1.05
C GLY A 270 -7.84 -9.70 -0.34
N THR A 271 -9.03 -10.29 -0.38
CA THR A 271 -9.92 -10.25 -1.54
C THR A 271 -10.62 -8.89 -1.58
N ASP A 272 -10.50 -8.16 -2.69
CA ASP A 272 -11.02 -6.79 -2.81
C ASP A 272 -12.53 -6.72 -3.10
N PHE A 273 -13.04 -7.68 -3.89
CA PHE A 273 -14.42 -7.66 -4.39
C PHE A 273 -15.07 -9.04 -4.35
N VAL A 274 -16.39 -9.06 -4.16
CA VAL A 274 -17.20 -10.28 -4.22
C VAL A 274 -18.37 -10.09 -5.19
N ASP A 275 -18.70 -11.16 -5.92
CA ASP A 275 -19.86 -11.18 -6.80
C ASP A 275 -21.16 -11.21 -6.00
N THR A 276 -22.17 -10.51 -6.52
CA THR A 276 -23.51 -10.49 -5.95
C THR A 276 -24.50 -11.28 -6.83
N PRO A 277 -25.61 -11.78 -6.28
CA PRO A 277 -26.69 -12.39 -7.06
C PRO A 277 -27.28 -11.48 -8.15
N GLN A 278 -27.10 -10.16 -8.03
CA GLN A 278 -27.55 -9.16 -9.00
C GLN A 278 -26.65 -9.07 -10.24
N GLY A 279 -25.55 -9.84 -10.31
CA GLY A 279 -24.66 -9.87 -11.47
C GLY A 279 -23.67 -8.71 -11.53
N CYS A 280 -23.44 -8.04 -10.40
CA CYS A 280 -22.44 -6.98 -10.22
C CYS A 280 -21.56 -7.29 -8.99
N LYS A 281 -20.43 -6.58 -8.84
CA LYS A 281 -19.51 -6.76 -7.71
C LYS A 281 -19.71 -5.69 -6.65
N VAL A 282 -19.51 -6.07 -5.39
CA VAL A 282 -19.39 -5.14 -4.25
C VAL A 282 -18.03 -5.29 -3.59
N GLN A 283 -17.60 -4.24 -2.91
CA GLN A 283 -16.35 -4.24 -2.15
C GLN A 283 -16.45 -5.21 -0.97
N ALA A 284 -15.45 -6.07 -0.84
CA ALA A 284 -15.45 -7.13 0.15
C ALA A 284 -15.13 -6.55 1.54
N LYS A 285 -16.04 -6.74 2.49
CA LYS A 285 -15.92 -6.23 3.88
C LYS A 285 -15.93 -7.37 4.88
N VAL A 286 -15.06 -7.31 5.89
CA VAL A 286 -15.10 -8.16 7.09
C VAL A 286 -15.36 -7.31 8.33
N GLY A 287 -15.69 -7.96 9.46
CA GLY A 287 -15.70 -7.27 10.75
C GLY A 287 -14.33 -6.67 11.12
N GLN A 288 -14.31 -5.62 11.94
CA GLN A 288 -13.06 -4.92 12.32
C GLN A 288 -11.98 -5.83 12.90
N ASN A 289 -12.37 -6.93 13.55
CA ASN A 289 -11.45 -7.88 14.19
C ASN A 289 -11.32 -9.21 13.42
N GLU A 290 -11.85 -9.27 12.20
CA GLU A 290 -11.82 -10.44 11.33
C GLU A 290 -10.74 -10.30 10.24
N GLY A 291 -10.48 -11.38 9.51
CA GLY A 291 -9.45 -11.45 8.46
C GLY A 291 -8.02 -11.42 8.98
N ARG A 292 -7.04 -11.80 8.14
CA ARG A 292 -5.63 -11.80 8.54
C ARG A 292 -5.03 -10.40 8.68
N GLY A 293 -5.58 -9.40 8.00
CA GLY A 293 -4.95 -8.09 7.84
C GLY A 293 -4.14 -7.95 6.55
N GLU A 294 -3.63 -6.74 6.36
CA GLU A 294 -2.83 -6.32 5.23
C GLU A 294 -1.35 -6.35 5.62
N ALA A 295 -0.50 -6.94 4.77
CA ALA A 295 0.92 -7.08 5.07
C ALA A 295 1.72 -5.88 4.58
N VAL A 296 2.56 -5.37 5.48
CA VAL A 296 3.40 -4.19 5.27
C VAL A 296 4.86 -4.59 5.49
N THR A 297 5.70 -4.52 4.46
CA THR A 297 7.15 -4.74 4.59
C THR A 297 7.73 -3.69 5.55
N LYS A 298 8.37 -4.15 6.63
CA LYS A 298 8.92 -3.27 7.69
C LYS A 298 9.97 -2.33 7.10
N ILE A 299 9.96 -1.06 7.53
CA ILE A 299 10.93 -0.07 7.07
C ILE A 299 12.37 -0.42 7.45
N SER A 300 12.59 -1.22 8.50
CA SER A 300 13.91 -1.77 8.85
C SER A 300 14.54 -2.65 7.77
N LYS A 301 13.75 -3.16 6.80
CA LYS A 301 14.27 -3.88 5.63
C LYS A 301 14.76 -2.97 4.50
N VAL A 302 14.27 -1.73 4.50
CA VAL A 302 14.44 -0.76 3.42
C VAL A 302 15.45 0.33 3.79
N SER A 303 15.44 0.80 5.04
CA SER A 303 16.01 2.08 5.45
C SER A 303 17.49 2.26 5.09
N LYS A 304 18.31 1.21 5.10
CA LYS A 304 19.73 1.26 4.74
C LYS A 304 20.00 1.58 3.26
N TYR A 305 19.00 1.41 2.38
CA TYR A 305 19.12 1.69 0.94
C TYR A 305 18.60 3.08 0.56
N VAL A 306 18.00 3.80 1.51
CA VAL A 306 17.53 5.17 1.34
C VAL A 306 18.48 6.08 2.14
N PRO A 307 18.97 7.19 1.58
CA PRO A 307 19.75 8.18 2.33
C PRO A 307 18.95 8.81 3.49
N GLY A 308 19.64 9.30 4.52
CA GLY A 308 19.01 10.13 5.55
C GLY A 308 18.60 11.48 4.98
N LEU A 309 17.38 11.94 5.27
CA LEU A 309 16.96 13.31 4.92
C LEU A 309 17.78 14.29 5.77
N GLY A 310 18.56 15.16 5.13
CA GLY A 310 19.45 16.13 5.81
C GLY A 310 20.94 15.77 5.84
N VAL A 311 21.35 14.62 5.28
CA VAL A 311 22.78 14.33 5.07
C VAL A 311 23.16 14.75 3.65
N SER A 312 23.39 16.06 3.47
CA SER A 312 24.25 16.54 2.39
C SER A 312 25.58 15.78 2.50
N LYS A 313 26.10 15.25 1.39
CA LYS A 313 27.45 14.65 1.31
C LYS A 313 28.54 15.72 1.50
N SER A 314 28.62 16.27 2.69
CA SER A 314 29.70 17.14 3.16
C SER A 314 29.78 16.99 4.68
N GLU A 315 30.58 16.03 5.14
CA GLU A 315 31.16 16.13 6.48
C GLU A 315 32.38 17.07 6.44
N PRO A 316 32.87 17.65 7.58
CA PRO A 316 32.45 17.45 8.97
C PRO A 316 32.22 18.76 9.77
N THR A 317 31.53 18.67 10.91
CA THR A 317 31.98 19.09 12.28
C THR A 317 30.74 19.06 13.19
N LEU A 318 30.72 18.13 14.16
CA LEU A 318 29.77 18.16 15.26
C LEU A 318 30.21 19.26 16.23
N LEU A 319 29.42 20.33 16.30
CA LEU A 319 29.36 21.18 17.48
C LEU A 319 28.08 20.81 18.23
N ASP A 320 28.26 20.29 19.44
CA ASP A 320 27.19 19.95 20.37
C ASP A 320 26.28 21.17 20.60
N MET A 321 25.01 21.06 20.20
CA MET A 321 23.96 21.96 20.67
C MET A 321 23.03 21.19 21.59
N GLN A 322 23.06 21.57 22.86
CA GLN A 322 22.17 21.05 23.92
C GLN A 322 20.70 21.23 23.52
N VAL A 323 19.93 20.15 23.67
CA VAL A 323 18.48 20.15 23.48
C VAL A 323 17.84 20.74 24.74
N GLY A 324 17.25 21.92 24.62
CA GLY A 324 16.33 22.45 25.63
C GLY A 324 15.03 21.64 25.64
N GLU A 325 14.50 21.37 26.83
CA GLU A 325 13.26 20.62 27.03
C GLU A 325 12.09 21.25 26.26
N VAL A 326 11.42 20.45 25.42
CA VAL A 326 10.17 20.84 24.77
C VAL A 326 9.03 20.50 25.73
N GLY A 327 8.38 21.53 26.25
CA GLY A 327 7.22 21.39 27.15
C GLY A 327 6.07 20.61 26.53
N ALA A 328 5.33 19.89 27.37
CA ALA A 328 4.20 19.06 26.97
C ALA A 328 3.12 19.87 26.20
N PRO A 329 2.44 19.26 25.21
CA PRO A 329 1.38 19.93 24.46
C PRO A 329 0.21 20.32 25.39
N SER A 330 -0.37 21.50 25.17
CA SER A 330 -1.53 21.98 25.92
C SER A 330 -2.76 21.08 25.73
N GLU A 331 -3.54 20.89 26.80
CA GLU A 331 -4.78 20.11 26.83
C GLU A 331 -5.82 20.55 25.77
N GLU A 332 -5.67 21.76 25.25
CA GLU A 332 -6.53 22.32 24.22
C GLU A 332 -6.35 21.63 22.86
N LEU A 333 -5.13 21.19 22.52
CA LEU A 333 -4.86 20.41 21.31
C LEU A 333 -5.40 18.97 21.41
N ALA A 334 -5.41 18.41 22.63
CA ALA A 334 -5.92 17.07 22.90
C ALA A 334 -7.45 16.96 22.81
N ARG A 335 -8.18 18.09 22.83
CA ARG A 335 -9.65 18.11 22.73
C ARG A 335 -10.19 18.20 21.30
N GLN A 336 -9.39 18.60 20.32
CA GLN A 336 -9.82 18.72 18.92
C GLN A 336 -9.75 17.40 18.13
N ILE A 337 -9.20 16.34 18.72
CA ILE A 337 -9.21 14.99 18.14
C ILE A 337 -10.12 14.13 19.02
N ARG A 338 -11.40 14.01 18.62
CA ARG A 338 -12.31 12.98 19.13
C ARG A 338 -13.02 12.34 17.94
N PHE A 339 -12.88 11.02 17.83
CA PHE A 339 -13.74 10.17 17.00
C PHE A 339 -15.11 10.03 17.67
#